data_AF-A0A2S2P0M3-F1
#
_entry.id   AF-A0A2S2P0M3-F1
#
_cell.length_a   1.000
_cell.length_b   1.000
_cell.length_c   1.000
_cell.angle_alpha   90.00
_cell.angle_beta   90.00
_cell.angle_gamma   90.00
#
_symmetry.space_group_name_H-M   'P 1'
#
loop_
_entity.id
_entity.type
_entity.pdbx_description
1 polymer ?
#
loop_
_entity_poly.entity_id
_entity_poly.type
_entity_poly.pdbx_seq_one_letter_code
_entity_poly.pdbx_strand_id
1 'polypeptide(L)'
;CQGRISDGGVFNNSILAKKIYDESLNLLSPKALPGQQEKSPYVFVCDGAFPLKENLMKPFPGNHLRGSPRRSFNYRLSSARRVVENTFGIMASVFRVLRKPSLLQPEKTNTIVLACVHLHNFLRRSESSKNLYCPPDIFDT
;
A
#
# COMPACT_ATOMS: atom_id res chain seq x y z
N CYS A 1 -16.86 -12.41 -10.65
CA CYS A 1 -16.10 -12.44 -9.38
C CYS A 1 -17.07 -12.68 -8.23
N GLN A 2 -16.85 -13.71 -7.40
CA GLN A 2 -17.63 -13.91 -6.18
C GLN A 2 -17.23 -12.83 -5.16
N GLY A 3 -18.06 -11.80 -4.98
CA GLY A 3 -17.81 -10.67 -4.07
C GLY A 3 -17.93 -11.01 -2.58
N ARG A 4 -17.61 -12.24 -2.17
CA ARG A 4 -17.72 -12.74 -0.78
C ARG A 4 -16.37 -13.05 -0.12
N ILE A 5 -15.27 -12.89 -0.84
CA ILE A 5 -13.92 -13.18 -0.31
C ILE A 5 -13.38 -11.90 0.32
N SER A 6 -12.97 -11.97 1.59
CA SER A 6 -12.31 -10.85 2.28
C SER A 6 -10.96 -10.54 1.65
N ASP A 7 -10.45 -9.32 1.83
CA ASP A 7 -9.13 -8.93 1.33
C ASP A 7 -8.02 -9.84 1.86
N GLY A 8 -8.11 -10.24 3.13
CA GLY A 8 -7.21 -11.25 3.72
C GLY A 8 -7.33 -12.63 3.06
N GLY A 9 -8.53 -13.02 2.63
CA GLY A 9 -8.76 -14.25 1.87
C GLY A 9 -8.19 -14.18 0.45
N VAL A 10 -8.37 -13.06 -0.25
CA VAL A 10 -7.77 -12.83 -1.58
C VAL A 10 -6.24 -12.85 -1.47
N PHE A 11 -5.70 -12.16 -0.47
CA PHE A 11 -4.26 -12.13 -0.20
C PHE A 11 -3.71 -13.52 0.07
N ASN A 12 -4.30 -14.30 0.98
CA ASN A 12 -3.80 -15.64 1.32
C ASN A 12 -3.77 -16.60 0.12
N ASN A 13 -4.62 -16.39 -0.88
CA ASN A 13 -4.64 -17.18 -2.11
C ASN A 13 -3.75 -16.59 -3.23
N SER A 14 -3.03 -15.50 -2.96
CA SER A 14 -2.20 -14.83 -3.95
C SER A 14 -0.79 -15.41 -4.02
N ILE A 15 -0.17 -15.31 -5.19
CA ILE A 15 1.26 -15.62 -5.39
C ILE A 15 2.13 -14.75 -4.47
N LEU A 16 1.69 -13.51 -4.18
CA LEU A 16 2.41 -12.61 -3.29
C LEU A 16 2.50 -13.18 -1.87
N ALA A 17 1.38 -13.64 -1.29
CA ALA A 17 1.39 -14.25 0.04
C ALA A 17 2.29 -15.48 0.09
N LYS A 18 2.23 -16.35 -0.94
CA LYS A 18 3.12 -17.51 -1.03
C LYS A 18 4.59 -17.09 -1.01
N LYS A 19 4.99 -16.11 -1.83
CA LYS A 19 6.38 -15.64 -1.85
C LYS A 19 6.82 -14.90 -0.58
N ILE A 20 5.89 -14.28 0.15
CA ILE A 20 6.18 -13.72 1.49
C ILE A 20 6.43 -14.85 2.49
N TYR A 21 5.58 -15.88 2.48
CA TYR A 21 5.66 -16.98 3.45
C TYR A 21 6.83 -17.92 3.20
N ASP A 22 7.21 -18.13 1.93
CA ASP A 22 8.34 -18.97 1.54
C ASP A 22 9.66 -18.17 1.48
N GLU A 23 9.67 -16.92 1.96
CA GLU A 23 10.82 -15.99 1.97
C GLU A 23 11.46 -15.75 0.58
N SER A 24 10.75 -16.08 -0.50
CA SER A 24 11.24 -16.05 -1.87
C SER A 24 11.07 -14.69 -2.57
N LEU A 25 10.71 -13.64 -1.81
CA LEU A 25 10.64 -12.25 -2.30
C LEU A 25 12.00 -11.54 -2.31
N ASN A 26 13.03 -12.16 -1.74
CA ASN A 26 14.37 -11.58 -1.58
C ASN A 26 14.31 -10.21 -0.88
N LEU A 27 13.51 -10.12 0.19
CA LEU A 27 13.49 -8.92 1.03
C LEU A 27 14.86 -8.71 1.67
N LEU A 28 15.20 -7.45 1.92
CA LEU A 28 16.44 -7.11 2.60
C LEU A 28 16.46 -7.71 4.01
N SER A 29 17.63 -8.17 4.45
CA SER A 29 17.80 -8.68 5.80
C SER A 29 17.46 -7.62 6.85
N PRO A 30 16.92 -8.02 8.02
CA PRO A 30 16.58 -7.11 9.11
C PRO A 30 17.71 -6.14 9.46
N LYS A 31 17.38 -4.86 9.61
CA LYS A 31 18.32 -3.79 9.92
C LYS A 31 17.89 -3.06 11.19
N ALA A 32 18.87 -2.65 12.00
CA ALA A 32 18.59 -1.82 13.16
C ALA A 32 18.07 -0.45 12.73
N LEU A 33 17.01 0.03 13.40
CA LEU A 33 16.48 1.37 13.18
C LEU A 33 17.44 2.42 13.75
N PRO A 34 17.40 3.68 13.27
CA PRO A 34 18.24 4.75 13.82
C PRO A 34 18.07 4.86 15.35
N GLY A 35 19.18 4.72 16.09
CA GLY A 35 19.19 4.78 17.55
C GLY A 35 18.79 3.48 18.26
N GLN A 36 18.62 2.36 17.56
CA GLN A 36 18.33 1.05 18.14
C GLN A 36 19.45 0.04 17.84
N GLN A 37 19.60 -0.95 18.73
CA GLN A 37 20.53 -2.07 18.54
C GLN A 37 19.81 -3.31 17.97
N GLU A 38 18.53 -3.49 18.30
CA GLU A 38 17.72 -4.59 17.80
C GLU A 38 17.40 -4.42 16.31
N LYS A 39 17.54 -5.51 15.56
CA LYS A 39 17.21 -5.53 14.14
C LYS A 39 15.71 -5.62 13.95
N SER A 40 15.17 -4.79 13.07
CA SER A 40 13.77 -4.84 12.65
C SER A 40 13.67 -5.35 11.21
N PRO A 41 12.72 -6.26 10.91
CA PRO A 41 12.49 -6.72 9.55
C PRO A 41 11.85 -5.61 8.71
N TYR A 42 12.00 -5.72 7.39
CA TYR A 42 11.22 -4.93 6.45
C TYR A 42 9.80 -5.51 6.37
N VAL A 43 8.79 -4.65 6.46
CA VAL A 43 7.38 -5.06 6.54
C VAL A 43 6.54 -4.38 5.47
N PHE A 44 5.56 -5.10 4.95
CA PHE A 44 4.42 -4.52 4.26
C PHE A 44 3.41 -4.02 5.29
N VAL A 45 2.90 -2.82 5.07
CA VAL A 45 1.88 -2.22 5.93
C VAL A 45 0.50 -2.66 5.43
N CYS A 46 -0.26 -3.28 6.32
CA CYS A 46 -1.56 -3.87 6.03
C CYS A 46 -2.67 -3.27 6.91
N ASP A 47 -3.92 -3.49 6.53
CA ASP A 47 -5.07 -3.23 7.38
C ASP A 47 -5.37 -4.40 8.34
N GLY A 48 -6.43 -4.27 9.13
CA GLY A 48 -6.80 -5.24 10.16
C GLY A 48 -7.23 -6.62 9.62
N ALA A 49 -7.59 -6.73 8.34
CA ALA A 49 -8.03 -7.98 7.70
C ALA A 49 -6.87 -8.95 7.40
N PHE A 50 -5.63 -8.47 7.44
CA PHE A 50 -4.44 -9.27 7.17
C PHE A 50 -3.90 -9.95 8.45
N PRO A 51 -3.12 -11.04 8.32
CA PRO A 51 -2.41 -11.63 9.45
C PRO A 51 -1.21 -10.78 9.88
N LEU A 52 -0.85 -10.83 11.16
CA LEU A 52 0.43 -10.30 11.64
C LEU A 52 1.51 -11.36 11.40
N LYS A 53 2.58 -11.00 10.69
CA LYS A 53 3.73 -11.87 10.37
C LYS A 53 5.02 -11.05 10.39
N GLU A 54 6.17 -11.71 10.28
CA GLU A 54 7.48 -11.05 10.30
C GLU A 54 7.58 -9.91 9.28
N ASN A 55 7.11 -10.13 8.04
CA ASN A 55 7.10 -9.10 7.00
C ASN A 55 5.71 -8.49 6.73
N LEU A 56 4.71 -8.73 7.60
CA LEU A 56 3.36 -8.15 7.47
C LEU A 56 2.96 -7.47 8.78
N MET A 57 2.82 -6.15 8.74
CA MET A 57 2.48 -5.35 9.89
C MET A 57 1.04 -4.83 9.80
N LYS A 58 0.27 -4.99 10.88
CA LYS A 58 -1.13 -4.60 10.94
C LYS A 58 -1.44 -3.80 12.21
N PRO A 59 -2.55 -3.03 12.24
CA PRO A 59 -2.91 -2.27 13.44
C PRO A 59 -3.30 -3.19 14.58
N PHE A 60 -3.09 -2.73 15.81
CA PHE A 60 -3.68 -3.36 16.98
C PHE A 60 -5.22 -3.32 16.90
N PRO A 61 -5.92 -4.42 17.22
CA PRO A 61 -7.37 -4.48 17.14
C PRO A 61 -8.03 -3.72 18.30
N GLY A 62 -9.23 -3.20 18.04
CA GLY A 62 -10.07 -2.54 19.03
C GLY A 62 -9.71 -1.06 19.26
N ASN A 63 -10.39 -0.47 20.24
CA ASN A 63 -10.21 0.94 20.59
C ASN A 63 -9.12 1.08 21.65
N HIS A 64 -8.32 2.13 21.51
CA HIS A 64 -7.22 2.43 22.43
C HIS A 64 -7.32 3.85 22.98
N LEU A 65 -7.03 3.99 24.27
CA LEU A 65 -7.04 5.26 24.99
C LEU A 65 -6.10 6.27 24.32
N ARG A 66 -6.48 7.55 24.39
CA ARG A 66 -5.66 8.66 23.89
C ARG A 66 -4.32 8.65 24.61
N GLY A 67 -3.23 8.81 23.86
CA GLY A 67 -1.86 8.78 24.41
C GLY A 67 -1.26 7.39 24.61
N SER A 68 -2.03 6.31 24.47
CA SER A 68 -1.47 4.95 24.60
C SER A 68 -0.48 4.62 23.47
N PRO A 69 0.58 3.83 23.73
CA PRO A 69 1.51 3.39 22.70
C PRO A 69 0.83 2.71 21.51
N ARG A 70 -0.20 1.88 21.77
CA ARG A 70 -0.99 1.21 20.71
C ARG A 70 -1.73 2.19 19.81
N ARG A 71 -2.32 3.25 20.37
CA ARG A 71 -2.98 4.30 19.57
C ARG A 71 -1.96 5.07 18.74
N SER A 72 -0.83 5.44 19.33
CA SER A 72 0.27 6.12 18.64
C SER A 72 0.83 5.28 17.49
N PHE A 73 0.99 3.97 17.71
CA PHE A 73 1.37 3.03 16.66
C PHE A 73 0.33 2.96 15.54
N ASN A 74 -0.95 2.71 15.86
CA ASN A 74 -2.02 2.64 14.87
C ASN A 74 -2.15 3.92 14.05
N TYR A 75 -1.97 5.09 14.68
CA TYR A 75 -1.94 6.38 13.99
C TYR A 75 -0.81 6.43 12.96
N ARG A 76 0.44 6.12 13.36
CA ARG A 76 1.60 6.11 12.45
C ARG A 76 1.43 5.11 11.31
N LEU A 77 0.93 3.92 11.62
CA LEU A 77 0.63 2.89 10.62
C LEU A 77 -0.41 3.40 9.61
N SER A 78 -1.46 4.08 10.09
CA SER A 78 -2.46 4.71 9.22
C SER A 78 -1.87 5.83 8.36
N SER A 79 -1.00 6.68 8.92
CA SER A 79 -0.31 7.72 8.16
C SER A 79 0.56 7.13 7.04
N ALA A 80 1.23 6.00 7.29
CA ALA A 80 1.98 5.30 6.25
C ALA A 80 1.07 4.80 5.12
N ARG A 81 -0.11 4.26 5.45
CA ARG A 81 -1.10 3.80 4.44
C ARG A 81 -1.69 4.94 3.61
N ARG A 82 -1.91 6.11 4.21
CA ARG A 82 -2.44 7.30 3.50
C ARG A 82 -1.63 7.66 2.27
N VAL A 83 -0.31 7.43 2.29
CA VAL A 83 0.55 7.69 1.12
C VAL A 83 0.10 6.85 -0.09
N VAL A 84 -0.22 5.57 0.12
CA VAL A 84 -0.68 4.65 -0.93
C VAL A 84 -2.11 5.01 -1.35
N GLU A 85 -3.00 5.31 -0.40
CA GLU A 85 -4.37 5.74 -0.67
C GLU A 85 -4.40 7.01 -1.53
N ASN A 86 -3.60 8.03 -1.18
CA ASN A 86 -3.46 9.26 -1.95
C ASN A 86 -2.93 8.99 -3.36
N THR A 87 -1.95 8.09 -3.50
CA THR A 87 -1.40 7.70 -4.81
C THR A 87 -2.47 7.11 -5.71
N PHE A 88 -3.26 6.16 -5.20
CA PHE A 88 -4.37 5.58 -5.96
C PHE A 88 -5.48 6.59 -6.23
N GLY A 89 -5.79 7.49 -5.29
CA GLY A 89 -6.74 8.58 -5.48
C GLY A 89 -6.35 9.50 -6.64
N ILE A 90 -5.09 9.92 -6.71
CA ILE A 90 -4.56 10.73 -7.82
C ILE A 90 -4.60 9.95 -9.14
N MET A 91 -4.14 8.69 -9.13
CA MET A 91 -4.16 7.87 -10.34
C MET A 91 -5.58 7.67 -10.87
N ALA A 92 -6.55 7.39 -10.01
CA ALA A 92 -7.95 7.25 -10.40
C ALA A 92 -8.56 8.58 -10.84
N SER A 93 -8.17 9.70 -10.21
CA SER A 93 -8.68 11.02 -10.59
C SER A 93 -8.19 11.44 -11.98
N VAL A 94 -6.93 11.19 -12.31
CA VAL A 94 -6.33 11.56 -13.60
C VAL A 94 -6.64 10.52 -14.67
N PHE A 95 -6.38 9.24 -14.41
CA PHE A 95 -6.59 8.15 -15.36
C PHE A 95 -7.99 7.56 -15.17
N ARG A 96 -8.99 8.20 -15.80
CA ARG A 96 -10.42 7.82 -15.69
C ARG A 96 -10.70 6.35 -16.00
N VAL A 97 -9.83 5.69 -16.77
CA VAL A 97 -9.89 4.24 -17.06
C VAL A 97 -9.88 3.37 -15.79
N LEU A 98 -9.30 3.86 -14.69
CA LEU A 98 -9.23 3.15 -13.40
C LEU A 98 -10.48 3.33 -12.53
N ARG A 99 -11.39 4.24 -12.87
CA ARG A 99 -12.57 4.57 -12.04
C ARG A 99 -13.70 3.56 -12.16
N LYS A 100 -13.71 2.71 -13.19
CA LYS A 100 -14.76 1.73 -13.45
C LYS A 100 -14.17 0.34 -13.57
N PRO A 101 -14.92 -0.71 -13.20
CA PRO A 101 -14.52 -2.08 -13.48
C PRO A 101 -14.19 -2.25 -14.97
N SER A 102 -13.02 -2.83 -15.25
CA SER A 102 -12.61 -3.12 -16.61
C SER A 102 -13.37 -4.32 -17.15
N LEU A 103 -13.96 -4.21 -18.35
CA LEU A 103 -14.54 -5.33 -19.09
C LEU A 103 -13.51 -5.99 -20.02
N LEU A 104 -12.23 -5.70 -19.83
CA LEU A 104 -11.13 -6.24 -20.63
C LEU A 104 -10.62 -7.55 -20.02
N GLN A 105 -9.87 -8.30 -20.83
CA GLN A 105 -9.11 -9.45 -20.34
C GLN A 105 -8.07 -9.01 -19.30
N PRO A 106 -7.81 -9.80 -18.25
CA PRO A 106 -6.89 -9.45 -17.16
C PRO A 106 -5.52 -8.99 -17.65
N GLU A 107 -5.00 -9.58 -18.72
CA GLU A 107 -3.69 -9.25 -19.30
C GLU A 107 -3.67 -7.81 -19.84
N LYS A 108 -4.75 -7.40 -20.53
CA LYS A 108 -4.90 -6.02 -21.03
C LYS A 108 -5.08 -5.05 -19.88
N THR A 109 -5.86 -5.41 -18.86
CA THR A 109 -6.03 -4.59 -17.66
C THR A 109 -4.69 -4.37 -16.96
N ASN A 110 -3.85 -5.41 -16.83
CA ASN A 110 -2.51 -5.28 -16.25
C ASN A 110 -1.64 -4.29 -17.03
N THR A 111 -1.62 -4.37 -18.36
CA THR A 111 -0.87 -3.42 -19.20
C THR A 111 -1.34 -1.99 -19.00
N ILE A 112 -2.66 -1.76 -18.92
CA ILE A 112 -3.21 -0.42 -18.67
C ILE A 112 -2.81 0.10 -17.29
N VAL A 113 -2.92 -0.73 -16.25
CA VAL A 113 -2.54 -0.35 -14.88
C VAL A 113 -1.05 0.01 -14.83
N LEU A 114 -0.18 -0.81 -15.42
CA LEU A 114 1.26 -0.55 -15.47
C LEU A 114 1.58 0.74 -16.25
N ALA A 115 0.92 0.97 -17.39
CA ALA A 115 1.07 2.22 -18.14
C ALA A 115 0.68 3.44 -17.29
N CYS A 116 -0.42 3.35 -16.53
CA CYS A 116 -0.82 4.41 -15.60
C CYS A 116 0.22 4.64 -14.50
N VAL A 117 0.82 3.57 -13.95
CA VAL A 117 1.91 3.69 -12.94
C VAL A 117 3.13 4.37 -13.53
N HIS A 118 3.56 3.99 -14.73
CA HIS A 118 4.70 4.63 -15.40
C HIS A 118 4.44 6.11 -15.68
N LEU A 119 3.25 6.46 -16.19
CA LEU A 119 2.86 7.84 -16.42
C LEU A 119 2.76 8.65 -15.13
N HIS A 120 2.20 8.06 -14.05
CA HIS A 120 2.18 8.68 -12.73
C HIS A 120 3.60 9.05 -12.26
N ASN A 121 4.52 8.09 -12.33
CA ASN A 121 5.91 8.29 -11.92
C ASN A 121 6.62 9.35 -12.78
N PHE A 122 6.38 9.35 -14.10
CA PHE A 122 6.92 10.35 -15.01
C PHE A 122 6.41 11.76 -14.66
N LEU A 123 5.09 11.93 -14.53
CA LEU A 123 4.45 13.23 -14.28
C LEU A 123 4.79 13.80 -12.90
N ARG A 124 4.99 12.94 -11.90
CA ARG A 124 5.41 13.33 -10.54
C ARG A 124 6.87 13.78 -10.46
N ARG A 125 7.74 13.23 -11.32
CA ARG A 125 9.18 13.54 -11.32
C ARG A 125 9.52 14.78 -12.14
N SER A 126 8.70 15.13 -13.12
CA SER A 126 8.92 16.30 -13.96
C SER A 126 8.54 17.60 -13.25
N GLU A 127 9.46 18.57 -13.22
CA GLU A 127 9.26 19.89 -12.60
C GLU A 127 8.15 20.68 -13.30
N SER A 128 7.97 20.51 -14.62
CA SER A 128 6.97 21.22 -15.39
C SER A 128 5.55 20.69 -15.18
N SER A 129 5.38 19.41 -14.86
CA SER A 129 4.06 18.78 -14.71
C SER A 129 3.66 18.49 -13.27
N LYS A 130 4.60 18.42 -12.32
CA LYS A 130 4.33 17.98 -10.94
C LYS A 130 3.21 18.76 -10.25
N ASN A 131 3.23 20.09 -10.35
CA ASN A 131 2.24 20.95 -9.68
C ASN A 131 0.86 20.89 -10.35
N LEU A 132 0.80 20.64 -11.66
CA LEU A 132 -0.46 20.47 -12.39
C LEU A 132 -1.05 19.06 -12.17
N TYR A 133 -0.20 18.04 -12.16
CA TYR A 133 -0.58 16.65 -11.96
C TYR A 133 -1.02 16.39 -10.52
N CYS A 134 -0.34 17.04 -9.58
CA CYS A 134 -0.59 16.89 -8.16
C CYS A 134 -0.51 18.23 -7.42
N PRO A 135 -1.56 19.06 -7.52
CA PRO A 135 -1.69 20.29 -6.75
C PRO A 135 -1.47 20.05 -5.24
N PRO A 136 -0.88 21.02 -4.51
CA PRO A 136 -0.57 20.88 -3.10
C PRO A 136 -1.79 20.54 -2.23
N ASP A 137 -2.99 21.01 -2.62
CA ASP A 137 -4.23 20.88 -1.86
C ASP A 137 -4.89 19.50 -1.95
N ILE A 138 -4.32 18.56 -2.72
CA ILE A 138 -4.90 17.21 -2.92
C ILE A 138 -4.49 16.24 -1.81
N PHE A 139 -3.43 16.54 -1.06
CA PHE A 139 -2.95 15.64 -0.01
C PHE A 139 -3.62 15.91 1.34
N ASP A 140 -4.31 14.91 1.86
CA ASP A 140 -4.55 14.82 3.30
C ASP A 140 -3.19 14.60 3.99
N THR A 141 -2.72 15.62 4.72
CA THR A 141 -1.52 15.55 5.56
C THR A 141 -1.76 14.77 6.86
#